data_AF-A0A2P4P019-F1
#
_entry.id   AF-A0A2P4P019-F1
#
_cell.length_a   1.000
_cell.length_b   1.000
_cell.length_c   1.000
_cell.angle_alpha   90.00
_cell.angle_beta   90.00
_cell.angle_gamma   90.00
#
_symmetry.space_group_name_H-M   'P 1'
#
loop_
_entity.id
_entity.type
_entity.pdbx_description
1 polymer ?
#
loop_
_entity_poly.entity_id
_entity_poly.type
_entity_poly.pdbx_seq_one_letter_code
_entity_poly.pdbx_strand_id
1 'polypeptide(L)'
;MKSRTNAWTRVSKPVVEINNLSKEESINYLVNKRGIKTMKEGKIDITEAEKLYELVGGCIMDLEAVADEFLNLKQSSEEIKQQKFIEIDNEFNIAKLHKNQPNHEAGKHIIKTLNSNGMLDYLTYSKLFNNPEEANKVLETNIFAYNPIKNIITFNSRAIECYIRENAGIFI
;
A
#
# COMPACT_ATOMS: atom_id res chain seq x y z
N MET A 1 -5.72 -4.63 37.16
CA MET A 1 -5.81 -4.14 35.77
C MET A 1 -4.38 -3.87 35.29
N LYS A 2 -3.75 -4.80 34.54
CA LYS A 2 -2.37 -4.61 34.06
C LYS A 2 -2.40 -3.65 32.87
N SER A 3 -1.80 -2.47 33.03
CA SER A 3 -1.59 -1.51 31.96
C SER A 3 -0.86 -2.18 30.81
N ARG A 4 -1.47 -2.22 29.62
CA ARG A 4 -0.78 -2.55 28.37
C ARG A 4 0.18 -1.39 28.09
N THR A 5 1.43 -1.48 28.55
CA THR A 5 2.51 -0.65 28.03
C THR A 5 2.71 -0.98 26.56
N ASN A 6 2.10 -0.19 25.68
CA ASN A 6 2.38 -0.18 24.25
C ASN A 6 3.82 0.32 24.03
N ALA A 7 4.54 -0.21 23.04
CA ALA A 7 5.93 0.18 22.73
C ALA A 7 6.08 1.71 22.55
N TRP A 8 5.00 2.36 22.10
CA TRP A 8 4.87 3.80 21.90
C TRP A 8 5.03 4.65 23.17
N THR A 9 4.63 4.16 24.35
CA THR A 9 4.82 4.91 25.63
C THR A 9 6.27 4.98 26.09
N ARG A 10 7.17 4.19 25.48
CA ARG A 10 8.60 4.15 25.83
C ARG A 10 9.47 5.06 24.97
N VAL A 11 8.87 5.79 24.02
CA VAL A 11 9.63 6.60 23.07
C VAL A 11 10.01 7.93 23.72
N SER A 12 11.24 8.01 24.22
CA SER A 12 11.82 9.23 24.81
C SER A 12 12.46 10.18 23.77
N LYS A 13 12.54 9.76 22.51
CA LYS A 13 13.14 10.51 21.38
C LYS A 13 12.05 10.97 20.41
N PRO A 14 12.21 12.09 19.69
CA PRO A 14 11.26 12.46 18.65
C PRO A 14 11.14 11.34 17.62
N VAL A 15 9.92 10.91 17.32
CA VAL A 15 9.67 9.94 16.25
C VAL A 15 9.93 10.64 14.93
N VAL A 16 10.82 10.07 14.11
CA VAL A 16 11.10 10.56 12.76
C VAL A 16 10.20 9.79 11.80
N GLU A 17 9.23 10.48 11.20
CA GLU A 17 8.41 9.94 10.10
C GLU A 17 9.21 10.07 8.80
N ILE A 18 9.55 8.94 8.18
CA ILE A 18 10.17 8.91 6.85
C ILE A 18 9.03 8.92 5.84
N ASN A 19 8.95 9.99 5.05
CA ASN A 19 7.94 10.14 4.02
C ASN A 19 8.36 9.45 2.71
N ASN A 20 7.39 9.23 1.84
CA ASN A 20 7.62 8.77 0.47
C ASN A 20 8.44 9.81 -0.31
N LEU A 21 9.22 9.30 -1.27
CA LEU A 21 9.88 10.13 -2.28
C LEU A 21 8.83 10.82 -3.15
N SER A 22 9.18 12.01 -3.64
CA SER A 22 8.39 12.66 -4.70
C SER A 22 8.46 11.86 -6.01
N LYS A 23 7.55 12.18 -6.95
CA LYS A 23 7.57 11.57 -8.29
C LYS A 23 8.92 11.75 -8.98
N GLU A 24 9.48 12.96 -8.94
CA GLU A 24 10.76 13.28 -9.55
C GLU A 24 11.91 12.45 -8.94
N GLU A 25 11.98 12.39 -7.60
CA GLU A 25 12.99 11.61 -6.89
C GLU A 25 12.86 10.11 -7.18
N SER A 26 11.63 9.61 -7.25
CA SER A 26 11.32 8.19 -7.51
C SER A 26 11.70 7.79 -8.93
N ILE A 27 11.32 8.60 -9.92
CA ILE A 27 11.70 8.37 -11.32
C ILE A 27 13.22 8.49 -11.48
N ASN A 28 13.85 9.49 -10.87
CA ASN A 28 15.31 9.63 -10.88
C ASN A 28 16.00 8.41 -10.26
N TYR A 29 15.47 7.87 -9.16
CA TYR A 29 15.95 6.63 -8.55
C TYR A 29 15.84 5.45 -9.53
N LEU A 30 14.67 5.18 -10.10
CA LEU A 30 14.48 4.06 -11.04
C LEU A 30 15.36 4.20 -12.30
N VAL A 31 15.46 5.40 -12.87
CA VAL A 31 16.16 5.64 -14.13
C VAL A 31 17.67 5.71 -13.96
N ASN A 32 18.15 6.50 -13.00
CA ASN A 32 19.58 6.80 -12.86
C ASN A 32 20.28 5.92 -11.84
N LYS A 33 19.63 5.59 -10.72
CA LYS A 33 20.23 4.72 -9.71
C LYS A 33 20.06 3.24 -10.07
N ARG A 34 18.87 2.82 -10.51
CA ARG A 34 18.58 1.42 -10.88
C ARG A 34 18.87 1.11 -12.35
N GLY A 35 18.93 2.13 -13.21
CA GLY A 35 19.25 1.93 -14.62
C GLY A 35 18.07 1.41 -15.46
N ILE A 36 16.83 1.58 -15.00
CA ILE A 36 15.61 1.20 -15.73
C ILE A 36 15.34 2.26 -16.80
N LYS A 37 16.12 2.18 -17.87
CA LYS A 37 15.97 3.01 -19.07
C LYS A 37 16.45 2.23 -20.29
N THR A 38 15.77 2.42 -21.40
CA THR A 38 16.15 1.83 -22.68
C THR A 38 16.36 2.94 -23.71
N MET A 39 16.84 2.57 -24.91
CA MET A 39 16.95 3.48 -26.03
C MET A 39 15.92 3.09 -27.08
N LYS A 40 15.02 4.01 -27.42
CA LYS A 40 14.02 3.82 -28.47
C LYS A 40 14.11 4.99 -29.45
N GLU A 41 14.33 4.68 -30.72
CA GLU A 41 14.46 5.70 -31.79
C GLU A 41 15.52 6.79 -31.48
N GLY A 42 16.61 6.41 -30.82
CA GLY A 42 17.69 7.32 -30.44
C GLY A 42 17.37 8.23 -29.25
N LYS A 43 16.24 8.04 -28.57
CA LYS A 43 15.87 8.74 -27.32
C LYS A 43 15.86 7.79 -26.14
N ILE A 44 16.14 8.34 -24.95
CA ILE A 44 15.99 7.61 -23.69
C ILE A 44 14.50 7.36 -23.48
N ASP A 45 14.14 6.09 -23.33
CA ASP A 45 12.80 5.63 -23.00
C ASP A 45 12.77 5.19 -21.53
N ILE A 46 11.90 5.85 -20.75
CA ILE A 46 11.69 5.61 -19.32
C ILE A 46 10.30 5.05 -19.03
N THR A 47 9.57 4.62 -20.06
CA THR A 47 8.18 4.15 -19.94
C THR A 47 8.00 3.08 -18.86
N GLU A 48 8.92 2.12 -18.78
CA GLU A 48 8.86 1.07 -17.75
C GLU A 48 9.08 1.63 -16.33
N ALA A 49 10.01 2.58 -16.15
CA ALA A 49 10.20 3.23 -14.86
C ALA A 49 8.95 4.02 -14.44
N GLU A 50 8.27 4.69 -15.38
CA GLU A 50 7.02 5.38 -15.11
C GLU A 50 5.91 4.41 -14.70
N LYS A 51 5.75 3.28 -15.40
CA LYS A 51 4.75 2.25 -15.05
C LYS A 51 5.01 1.66 -13.66
N LEU A 52 6.26 1.35 -13.32
CA LEU A 52 6.64 0.85 -12.01
C LEU A 52 6.33 1.88 -10.91
N TYR A 53 6.67 3.16 -11.13
CA TYR A 53 6.30 4.23 -10.20
C TYR A 53 4.78 4.37 -10.05
N GLU A 54 4.00 4.34 -11.13
CA GLU A 54 2.54 4.45 -11.03
C GLU A 54 1.92 3.25 -10.28
N LEU A 55 2.58 2.08 -10.31
CA LEU A 55 2.17 0.89 -9.55
C LEU A 55 2.42 1.04 -8.04
N VAL A 56 3.63 1.46 -7.62
CA VAL A 56 4.04 1.41 -6.21
C VAL A 56 4.22 2.78 -5.52
N GLY A 57 4.17 3.86 -6.28
CA GLY A 57 4.38 5.21 -5.77
C GLY A 57 5.81 5.47 -5.30
N GLY A 58 5.96 6.35 -4.30
CA GLY A 58 7.26 6.83 -3.83
C GLY A 58 7.87 6.08 -2.64
N CYS A 59 7.32 4.94 -2.23
CA CYS A 59 7.89 4.15 -1.14
C CYS A 59 9.20 3.51 -1.61
N ILE A 60 10.33 3.86 -0.97
CA ILE A 60 11.65 3.41 -1.43
C ILE A 60 11.81 1.89 -1.39
N MET A 61 11.22 1.22 -0.40
CA MET A 61 11.26 -0.25 -0.30
C MET A 61 10.49 -0.90 -1.44
N ASP A 62 9.31 -0.37 -1.78
CA ASP A 62 8.53 -0.91 -2.89
C ASP A 62 9.19 -0.62 -4.25
N LEU A 63 9.77 0.57 -4.43
CA LEU A 63 10.54 0.95 -5.62
C LEU A 63 11.76 0.04 -5.81
N GLU A 64 12.45 -0.28 -4.72
CA GLU A 64 13.57 -1.23 -4.73
C GLU A 64 13.11 -2.64 -5.14
N ALA A 65 12.05 -3.15 -4.52
CA ALA A 65 11.51 -4.47 -4.82
C ALA A 65 11.12 -4.62 -6.29
N VAL A 66 10.31 -3.70 -6.83
CA VAL A 66 9.88 -3.79 -8.24
C VAL A 66 11.03 -3.59 -9.22
N ALA A 67 12.05 -2.81 -8.85
CA ALA A 67 13.24 -2.65 -9.68
C ALA A 67 14.10 -3.92 -9.68
N ASP A 68 14.17 -4.67 -8.59
CA ASP A 68 14.87 -5.95 -8.52
C ASP A 68 14.14 -7.02 -9.32
N GLU A 69 12.82 -7.10 -9.21
CA GLU A 69 11.99 -7.98 -10.05
C GLU A 69 12.19 -7.69 -11.54
N PHE A 70 12.13 -6.40 -11.92
CA PHE A 70 12.31 -5.97 -13.30
C PHE A 70 13.70 -6.33 -13.86
N LEU A 71 14.77 -6.02 -13.12
CA LEU A 71 16.15 -6.17 -13.62
C LEU A 71 16.69 -7.60 -13.47
N ASN A 72 16.44 -8.24 -12.34
CA ASN A 72 17.04 -9.54 -12.01
C ASN A 72 16.21 -10.69 -12.54
N LEU A 73 14.87 -10.60 -12.45
CA LEU A 73 13.96 -11.62 -12.95
C LEU A 73 13.56 -11.38 -14.41
N LYS A 74 13.94 -10.24 -14.99
CA LYS A 74 13.64 -9.83 -16.38
C LYS A 74 12.14 -9.80 -16.69
N GLN A 75 11.33 -9.48 -15.70
CA GLN A 75 9.89 -9.36 -15.85
C GLN A 75 9.53 -8.00 -16.43
N SER A 76 8.47 -7.97 -17.24
CA SER A 76 7.82 -6.72 -17.64
C SER A 76 7.10 -6.08 -16.45
N SER A 77 6.88 -4.75 -16.52
CA SER A 77 6.08 -4.06 -15.50
C SER A 77 4.65 -4.61 -15.39
N GLU A 78 4.08 -5.12 -16.49
CA GLU A 78 2.78 -5.79 -16.49
C GLU A 78 2.79 -7.11 -15.71
N GLU A 79 3.81 -7.96 -15.87
CA GLU A 79 3.95 -9.21 -15.12
C GLU A 79 4.13 -8.95 -13.62
N ILE A 80 4.97 -7.97 -13.26
CA ILE A 80 5.18 -7.52 -11.88
C ILE A 80 3.87 -7.04 -11.26
N LYS A 81 3.11 -6.23 -12.00
CA LYS A 81 1.79 -5.76 -11.56
C LYS A 81 0.83 -6.91 -11.30
N GLN A 82 0.76 -7.89 -12.21
CA GLN A 82 -0.11 -9.06 -12.03
C GLN A 82 0.26 -9.86 -10.79
N GLN A 83 1.55 -10.08 -10.53
CA GLN A 83 2.02 -10.80 -9.34
C GLN A 83 1.65 -10.07 -8.06
N LYS A 84 1.91 -8.76 -7.97
CA LYS A 84 1.47 -7.94 -6.83
C LYS A 84 -0.04 -7.98 -6.63
N PHE A 85 -0.82 -7.97 -7.71
CA PHE A 85 -2.28 -8.04 -7.60
C PHE A 85 -2.77 -9.39 -7.07
N ILE A 86 -2.09 -10.49 -7.40
CA ILE A 86 -2.39 -11.81 -6.82
C ILE A 86 -2.08 -11.84 -5.32
N GLU A 87 -0.95 -11.26 -4.91
CA GLU A 87 -0.60 -11.15 -3.49
C GLU A 87 -1.61 -10.32 -2.71
N ILE A 88 -1.97 -9.15 -3.23
CA ILE A 88 -2.99 -8.27 -2.63
C ILE A 88 -4.35 -8.98 -2.57
N ASP A 89 -4.77 -9.68 -3.63
CA ASP A 89 -6.04 -10.43 -3.64
C ASP A 89 -6.07 -11.49 -2.52
N ASN A 90 -4.94 -12.17 -2.28
CA ASN A 90 -4.79 -13.12 -1.20
C ASN A 90 -4.85 -12.43 0.18
N GLU A 91 -4.22 -11.26 0.35
CA GLU A 91 -4.35 -10.46 1.57
C GLU A 91 -5.82 -10.08 1.83
N PHE A 92 -6.55 -9.64 0.81
CA PHE A 92 -7.99 -9.35 0.88
C PHE A 92 -8.80 -10.55 1.34
N ASN A 93 -8.45 -11.74 0.85
CA ASN A 93 -9.09 -12.99 1.26
C ASN A 93 -8.78 -13.35 2.73
N ILE A 94 -7.52 -13.21 3.17
CA ILE A 94 -7.12 -13.44 4.57
C ILE A 94 -7.85 -12.46 5.50
N ALA A 95 -7.96 -11.20 5.08
CA ALA A 95 -8.67 -10.13 5.78
C ALA A 95 -10.19 -10.29 5.76
N LYS A 96 -10.70 -11.26 4.98
CA LYS A 96 -12.13 -11.55 4.79
C LYS A 96 -12.92 -10.38 4.21
N LEU A 97 -12.31 -9.63 3.27
CA LEU A 97 -12.90 -8.43 2.66
C LEU A 97 -13.66 -8.68 1.36
N HIS A 98 -13.57 -9.87 0.76
CA HIS A 98 -14.31 -10.21 -0.46
C HIS A 98 -15.81 -10.32 -0.20
N LYS A 99 -16.61 -10.19 -1.26
CA LYS A 99 -18.07 -10.27 -1.19
C LYS A 99 -18.53 -11.52 -0.44
N ASN A 100 -19.50 -11.35 0.46
CA ASN A 100 -20.07 -12.39 1.33
C ASN A 100 -19.13 -12.91 2.45
N GLN A 101 -17.95 -12.31 2.63
CA GLN A 101 -17.08 -12.62 3.76
C GLN A 101 -17.37 -11.69 4.97
N PRO A 102 -17.06 -12.12 6.20
CA PRO A 102 -17.44 -11.41 7.43
C PRO A 102 -17.08 -9.91 7.50
N ASN A 103 -15.94 -9.51 6.92
CA ASN A 103 -15.46 -8.13 7.00
C ASN A 103 -15.78 -7.30 5.75
N HIS A 104 -16.57 -7.83 4.82
CA HIS A 104 -16.85 -7.16 3.54
C HIS A 104 -17.47 -5.76 3.70
N GLU A 105 -18.53 -5.63 4.50
CA GLU A 105 -19.24 -4.35 4.66
C GLU A 105 -18.36 -3.31 5.37
N ALA A 106 -17.62 -3.72 6.40
CA ALA A 106 -16.66 -2.87 7.08
C ALA A 106 -15.55 -2.41 6.11
N GLY A 107 -14.95 -3.35 5.37
CA GLY A 107 -13.93 -3.09 4.36
C GLY A 107 -14.42 -2.13 3.28
N LYS A 108 -15.62 -2.36 2.75
CA LYS A 108 -16.24 -1.49 1.75
C LYS A 108 -16.40 -0.06 2.27
N HIS A 109 -16.86 0.10 3.51
CA HIS A 109 -16.96 1.42 4.14
C HIS A 109 -15.61 2.12 4.29
N ILE A 110 -14.58 1.38 4.72
CA ILE A 110 -13.21 1.89 4.86
C ILE A 110 -12.67 2.31 3.49
N ILE A 111 -12.68 1.42 2.51
CA ILE A 111 -12.17 1.66 1.15
C ILE A 111 -12.84 2.89 0.54
N LYS A 112 -14.17 3.00 0.63
CA LYS A 112 -14.90 4.16 0.13
C LYS A 112 -14.47 5.47 0.81
N THR A 113 -14.25 5.43 2.11
CA THR A 113 -13.82 6.60 2.88
C THR A 113 -12.39 7.00 2.53
N LEU A 114 -11.48 6.03 2.43
CA LEU A 114 -10.09 6.27 2.06
C LEU A 114 -9.97 6.78 0.62
N ASN A 115 -10.75 6.26 -0.34
CA ASN A 115 -10.77 6.78 -1.71
C ASN A 115 -11.27 8.24 -1.79
N SER A 116 -12.12 8.66 -0.86
CA SER A 116 -12.70 10.02 -0.83
C SER A 116 -11.80 11.02 -0.08
N ASN A 117 -11.25 10.61 1.07
CA ASN A 117 -10.59 11.50 2.02
C ASN A 117 -9.09 11.22 2.21
N GLY A 118 -8.58 10.10 1.68
CA GLY A 118 -7.20 9.63 1.87
C GLY A 118 -6.90 9.06 3.26
N MET A 119 -7.79 9.24 4.24
CA MET A 119 -7.61 8.82 5.62
C MET A 119 -8.93 8.57 6.35
N LEU A 120 -8.87 7.78 7.41
CA LEU A 120 -9.98 7.48 8.30
C LEU A 120 -9.49 7.51 9.76
N ASP A 121 -10.21 8.19 10.66
CA ASP A 121 -9.87 8.18 12.09
C ASP A 121 -9.95 6.75 12.68
N TYR A 122 -8.98 6.38 13.53
CA TYR A 122 -8.88 5.04 14.10
C TYR A 122 -10.09 4.65 14.95
N LEU A 123 -10.70 5.59 15.70
CA LEU A 123 -11.88 5.27 16.51
C LEU A 123 -13.09 4.99 15.61
N THR A 124 -13.19 5.70 14.48
CA THR A 124 -14.22 5.45 13.47
C THR A 124 -14.00 4.09 12.80
N TYR A 125 -12.78 3.77 12.40
CA TYR A 125 -12.38 2.44 11.91
C TYR A 125 -12.77 1.34 12.89
N SER A 126 -12.38 1.45 14.17
CA SER A 126 -12.61 0.40 15.16
C SER A 126 -14.09 0.13 15.42
N LYS A 127 -14.97 1.12 15.22
CA LYS A 127 -16.43 0.96 15.39
C LYS A 127 -17.11 0.21 14.25
N LEU A 128 -16.42 -0.01 13.13
CA LEU A 128 -16.94 -0.78 11.99
C LEU A 128 -16.91 -2.29 12.24
N PHE A 129 -16.23 -2.74 13.30
CA PHE A 129 -16.09 -4.15 13.66
C PHE A 129 -16.81 -4.45 14.96
N ASN A 130 -17.14 -5.73 15.18
CA ASN A 130 -17.90 -6.15 16.37
C ASN A 130 -17.08 -5.99 17.66
N ASN A 131 -15.76 -6.13 17.55
CA ASN A 131 -14.85 -6.00 18.66
C ASN A 131 -13.45 -5.55 18.21
N PRO A 132 -12.59 -5.07 19.13
CA PRO A 132 -11.25 -4.59 18.80
C PRO A 132 -10.30 -5.67 18.25
N GLU A 133 -10.52 -6.95 18.58
CA GLU A 133 -9.66 -8.04 18.11
C GLU A 133 -9.87 -8.29 16.61
N GLU A 134 -11.11 -8.23 16.14
CA GLU A 134 -11.47 -8.34 14.73
C GLU A 134 -10.88 -7.19 13.91
N ALA A 135 -10.99 -5.96 14.41
CA ALA A 135 -10.37 -4.79 13.80
C ALA A 135 -8.84 -4.96 13.69
N ASN A 136 -8.17 -5.40 14.76
CA ASN A 136 -6.73 -5.61 14.75
C ASN A 136 -6.31 -6.73 13.77
N LYS A 137 -7.07 -7.82 13.67
CA LYS A 137 -6.80 -8.88 12.68
C LYS A 137 -6.81 -8.37 11.25
N VAL A 138 -7.70 -7.42 10.92
CA VAL A 138 -7.71 -6.79 9.60
C VAL A 138 -6.47 -5.91 9.40
N LEU A 139 -6.04 -5.14 10.41
CA LEU A 139 -4.78 -4.37 10.31
C LEU A 139 -3.54 -5.26 10.13
N GLU A 140 -3.54 -6.46 10.68
CA GLU A 140 -2.43 -7.42 10.53
C GLU A 140 -2.26 -7.97 9.09
N THR A 141 -3.22 -7.73 8.20
CA THR A 141 -3.19 -8.23 6.80
C THR A 141 -2.51 -7.30 5.80
N ASN A 142 -1.88 -6.21 6.25
CA ASN A 142 -1.14 -5.27 5.39
C ASN A 142 -1.97 -4.59 4.28
N ILE A 143 -3.30 -4.62 4.33
CA ILE A 143 -4.16 -3.86 3.41
C ILE A 143 -4.29 -2.40 3.85
N PHE A 144 -4.46 -2.20 5.15
CA PHE A 144 -4.57 -0.90 5.78
C PHE A 144 -3.41 -0.67 6.74
N ALA A 145 -2.95 0.57 6.81
CA ALA A 145 -1.90 0.99 7.74
C ALA A 145 -2.49 1.89 8.83
N TYR A 146 -2.05 1.68 10.06
CA TYR A 146 -2.36 2.56 11.19
C TYR A 146 -1.17 3.47 11.49
N ASN A 147 -1.39 4.78 11.45
CA ASN A 147 -0.43 5.78 11.92
C ASN A 147 -0.76 6.19 13.36
N PRO A 148 0.03 5.78 14.36
CA PRO A 148 -0.25 6.03 15.77
C PRO A 148 -0.02 7.46 16.21
N ILE A 149 0.79 8.24 15.49
CA ILE A 149 1.03 9.66 15.81
C ILE A 149 -0.20 10.47 15.44
N LYS A 150 -0.76 10.20 14.25
CA LYS A 150 -1.91 10.91 13.70
C LYS A 150 -3.25 10.27 14.12
N ASN A 151 -3.21 9.06 14.67
CA ASN A 151 -4.37 8.24 15.01
C ASN A 151 -5.31 7.99 13.81
N ILE A 152 -4.74 7.73 12.64
CA ILE A 152 -5.48 7.52 11.38
C ILE A 152 -5.14 6.18 10.73
N ILE A 153 -6.06 5.72 9.90
CA ILE A 153 -5.95 4.60 8.98
C ILE A 153 -5.79 5.13 7.56
N THR A 154 -4.88 4.54 6.80
CA THR A 154 -4.69 4.75 5.36
C THR A 154 -4.60 3.40 4.64
N PHE A 155 -4.50 3.40 3.31
CA PHE A 155 -4.00 2.22 2.61
C PHE A 155 -2.53 1.99 3.01
N ASN A 156 -2.13 0.72 3.04
CA ASN A 156 -0.76 0.37 3.40
C ASN A 156 0.23 0.64 2.25
N SER A 157 -0.22 0.54 1.00
CA SER A 157 0.60 0.80 -0.18
C SER A 157 -0.21 1.36 -1.35
N ARG A 158 0.49 2.01 -2.28
CA ARG A 158 -0.10 2.50 -3.53
C ARG A 158 -0.57 1.35 -4.43
N ALA A 159 0.07 0.18 -4.35
CA ALA A 159 -0.31 -0.98 -5.14
C ALA A 159 -1.73 -1.47 -4.78
N ILE A 160 -2.11 -1.38 -3.50
CA ILE A 160 -3.48 -1.69 -3.03
C ILE A 160 -4.49 -0.71 -3.63
N GLU A 161 -4.19 0.59 -3.64
CA GLU A 161 -5.04 1.59 -4.30
C GLU A 161 -5.23 1.29 -5.78
N CYS A 162 -4.15 0.94 -6.49
CA CYS A 162 -4.19 0.54 -7.89
C CYS A 162 -5.05 -0.71 -8.11
N TYR A 163 -4.88 -1.74 -7.27
CA TYR A 163 -5.69 -2.96 -7.31
C TYR A 163 -7.18 -2.66 -7.11
N ILE A 164 -7.55 -1.88 -6.09
CA ILE A 164 -8.94 -1.51 -5.81
C ILE A 164 -9.55 -0.73 -6.99
N ARG A 165 -8.80 0.23 -7.55
CA ARG A 165 -9.26 1.06 -8.66
C ARG A 165 -9.56 0.23 -9.91
N GLU A 166 -8.73 -0.76 -10.20
CA GLU A 166 -8.92 -1.65 -11.36
C GLU A 166 -9.99 -2.72 -11.12
N ASN A 167 -10.27 -3.02 -9.85
CA ASN A 167 -11.31 -3.97 -9.42
C ASN A 167 -12.50 -3.26 -8.78
N ALA A 168 -12.79 -2.01 -9.18
CA ALA A 168 -13.78 -1.15 -8.54
C ALA A 168 -15.17 -1.81 -8.42
N GLY A 169 -15.59 -2.58 -9.42
CA GLY A 169 -16.89 -3.28 -9.40
C GLY A 169 -17.04 -4.33 -8.29
N ILE A 170 -15.95 -4.75 -7.65
CA ILE A 170 -15.95 -5.70 -6.52
C ILE A 170 -16.08 -4.94 -5.19
N PHE A 171 -15.49 -3.74 -5.09
CA PHE A 171 -15.27 -3.04 -3.82
C PHE A 171 -16.09 -1.75 -3.66
N ILE A 172 -16.58 -1.14 -4.74
CA ILE A 172 -17.29 0.16 -4.77
C ILE A 172 -18.79 -0.05 -5.02
#